data_AF-A0A5E4LEW0-F1
#
_entry.id   AF-A0A5E4LEW0-F1
#
_cell.length_a   1.000
_cell.length_b   1.000
_cell.length_c   1.000
_cell.angle_alpha   90.00
_cell.angle_beta   90.00
_cell.angle_gamma   90.00
#
_symmetry.space_group_name_H-M   'P 1'
#
loop_
_entity.id
_entity.type
_entity.pdbx_description
1 polymer ?
#
loop_
_entity_poly.entity_id
_entity_poly.type
_entity_poly.pdbx_seq_one_letter_code
_entity_poly.pdbx_strand_id
1 'polypeptide(L)' 'MSENVIFMAISECPECTLHVQIESNMQVGDVMQCPDCGTMIKLVSLDPPMFEKVGEE' A
#
# COMPACT_ATOMS: atom_id res chain seq x y z
N MET A 1 5.23 22.56 -8.24
CA MET A 1 5.19 21.17 -8.72
C MET A 1 4.24 20.46 -7.78
N SER A 2 2.95 20.42 -8.13
CA SER A 2 1.90 19.91 -7.25
C SER A 2 1.59 18.48 -7.69
N GLU A 3 2.11 17.52 -6.95
CA GLU A 3 1.86 16.10 -7.18
C GLU A 3 0.39 15.82 -6.84
N ASN A 4 -0.44 15.85 -7.88
CA ASN A 4 -1.85 15.55 -7.80
C ASN A 4 -1.99 14.03 -7.84
N VAL A 5 -1.64 13.38 -6.73
CA VAL A 5 -1.77 11.93 -6.59
C VAL A 5 -3.24 11.57 -6.68
N ILE A 6 -3.60 10.81 -7.71
CA ILE A 6 -4.94 10.27 -7.87
C ILE A 6 -4.96 8.95 -7.10
N PHE A 7 -5.81 8.84 -6.09
CA PHE A 7 -6.03 7.60 -5.35
C PHE A 7 -7.02 6.72 -6.12
N MET A 8 -6.69 5.43 -6.30
CA MET A 8 -7.52 4.49 -7.07
C MET A 8 -8.30 3.53 -6.18
N ALA A 9 -7.70 3.06 -5.08
CA ALA A 9 -8.30 2.07 -4.20
C ALA A 9 -7.90 2.29 -2.73
N ILE A 10 -8.63 1.65 -1.82
CA ILE A 10 -8.34 1.62 -0.38
C ILE A 10 -8.21 0.14 0.01
N SER A 11 -7.19 -0.18 0.79
CA SER A 11 -7.06 -1.49 1.44
C SER A 11 -6.58 -1.35 2.87
N GLU A 12 -6.76 -2.41 3.65
CA GLU A 12 -6.30 -2.46 5.03
C GLU A 12 -4.85 -2.95 5.12
N CYS A 13 -4.05 -2.29 5.94
CA CYS A 13 -2.71 -2.75 6.25
C CYS A 13 -2.79 -4.04 7.10
N PRO A 14 -2.11 -5.14 6.74
CA PRO A 14 -2.18 -6.40 7.47
C PRO A 14 -1.57 -6.34 8.88
N GLU A 15 -0.73 -5.34 9.18
CA GLU A 15 -0.03 -5.23 10.48
C GLU A 15 -0.80 -4.37 11.50
N CYS A 16 -1.38 -3.26 11.06
CA CYS A 16 -2.11 -2.33 11.94
C CYS A 16 -3.62 -2.28 11.67
N THR A 17 -4.10 -2.95 10.62
CA THR A 17 -5.51 -3.03 10.22
C THR A 17 -6.13 -1.65 9.93
N LEU A 18 -5.31 -0.66 9.56
CA LEU A 18 -5.75 0.67 9.16
C LEU A 18 -5.91 0.79 7.64
N HIS A 19 -6.77 1.71 7.20
CA HIS A 19 -7.00 1.99 5.79
C HIS A 19 -5.82 2.73 5.16
N VAL A 20 -5.15 2.07 4.22
CA VAL A 20 -4.08 2.61 3.38
C VAL A 20 -4.64 2.88 1.98
N GLN A 21 -4.38 4.08 1.47
CA GLN A 21 -4.78 4.48 0.13
C GLN A 21 -3.73 4.01 -0.89
N ILE A 22 -4.20 3.37 -1.96
CA ILE A 22 -3.38 2.93 -3.08
C ILE A 22 -3.45 4.01 -4.17
N GLU A 23 -2.28 4.51 -4.54
CA GLU A 23 -2.14 5.50 -5.61
C GLU A 23 -2.37 4.85 -6.99
N SER A 24 -2.91 5.58 -7.96
CA SER A 24 -3.15 5.08 -9.33
C SER A 24 -1.87 4.69 -10.08
N ASN A 25 -0.71 5.19 -9.65
CA ASN A 25 0.61 4.83 -10.19
C ASN A 25 1.20 3.57 -9.56
N MET A 26 0.60 3.07 -8.49
CA MET A 26 1.12 1.94 -7.73
C MET A 26 0.74 0.62 -8.41
N GLN A 27 1.69 -0.30 -8.53
CA GLN A 27 1.49 -1.58 -9.22
C GLN A 27 1.74 -2.76 -8.28
N VAL A 28 1.19 -3.92 -8.63
CA VAL A 28 1.48 -5.16 -7.89
C VAL A 28 2.99 -5.42 -7.94
N GLY A 29 3.59 -5.59 -6.77
CA GLY A 29 5.03 -5.71 -6.57
C GLY A 29 5.68 -4.44 -5.99
N ASP A 30 5.01 -3.28 -6.05
CA ASP A 30 5.51 -2.06 -5.40
C ASP A 30 5.56 -2.21 -3.89
N VAL A 31 6.61 -1.65 -3.30
CA VAL A 31 6.82 -1.61 -1.85
C VAL A 31 6.67 -0.17 -1.39
N MET A 32 5.81 0.05 -0.41
CA MET A 32 5.64 1.34 0.26
C MET A 32 5.75 1.17 1.77
N GLN A 33 6.05 2.27 2.45
CA GLN A 33 5.96 2.32 3.90
C GLN A 33 4.55 2.75 4.30
N CYS A 34 3.91 1.98 5.18
CA CYS A 34 2.61 2.37 5.72
C CYS A 34 2.76 3.70 6.50
N PRO A 35 1.99 4.76 6.19
CA PRO A 35 2.12 6.06 6.85
C PRO A 35 1.66 6.03 8.32
N ASP A 36 0.84 5.05 8.71
CA ASP A 36 0.30 4.94 10.06
C ASP A 36 1.21 4.17 11.02
N CYS A 37 1.70 2.99 10.63
CA CYS A 37 2.55 2.17 11.50
C CYS A 37 4.03 2.21 11.14
N GLY A 38 4.40 2.72 9.97
CA GLY A 38 5.79 2.77 9.50
C GLY A 38 6.35 1.44 9.02
N THR A 39 5.55 0.38 8.92
CA THR A 39 6.02 -0.93 8.42
C THR A 39 6.13 -0.95 6.89
N MET A 40 7.06 -1.75 6.38
CA MET A 40 7.25 -1.94 4.94
C MET A 40 6.24 -2.96 4.41
N ILE A 41 5.34 -2.50 3.55
CA ILE A 41 4.29 -3.32 2.92
C ILE A 41 4.46 -3.34 1.41
N LYS A 42 4.23 -4.49 0.81
CA LYS A 42 4.26 -4.71 -0.64
C LYS A 42 2.85 -4.94 -1.15
N LEU A 43 2.47 -4.25 -2.22
CA LEU A 43 1.20 -4.47 -2.88
C LEU A 43 1.25 -5.80 -3.62
N VAL A 44 0.45 -6.77 -3.21
CA VAL A 44 0.43 -8.12 -3.82
C VAL A 44 -0.79 -8.35 -4.71
N SER A 45 -1.84 -7.53 -4.57
CA SER A 45 -3.04 -7.60 -5.41
C SER A 45 -3.74 -6.24 -5.46
N LEU A 46 -4.46 -5.98 -6.56
CA LEU A 46 -5.26 -4.76 -6.77
C LEU A 46 -6.78 -5.05 -6.78
N ASP A 47 -7.19 -6.29 -7.05
CA ASP A 47 -8.59 -6.73 -7.09
C ASP A 47 -8.71 -8.16 -6.52
N PRO A 48 -9.01 -8.34 -5.22
CA PRO A 48 -9.14 -7.30 -4.19
C PRO A 48 -7.78 -6.68 -3.82
N PRO A 49 -7.74 -5.42 -3.39
CA PRO A 49 -6.50 -4.77 -3.01
C PRO A 49 -5.94 -5.39 -1.73
N MET A 50 -4.72 -5.94 -1.80
CA MET A 50 -4.07 -6.64 -0.69
C MET A 50 -2.61 -6.23 -0.56
N PHE A 51 -2.20 -6.05 0.69
CA PHE A 51 -0.83 -5.79 1.08
C PHE A 51 -0.24 -6.98 1.83
N GLU A 52 1.06 -7.18 1.66
CA GLU A 52 1.85 -8.19 2.36
C GLU A 52 3.04 -7.50 3.05
N LYS A 53 3.39 -7.93 4.27
CA LYS A 53 4.59 -7.40 4.93
C LYS A 53 5.85 -7.86 4.20
N VAL A 54 6.80 -6.95 3.99
CA VAL A 54 8.13 -7.32 3.49
C VAL A 54 9.00 -7.66 4.69
N GLY A 55 9.15 -8.96 4.96
CA GLY A 55 10.13 -9.46 5.92
C GLY A 55 11.49 -9.67 5.24
N GLU A 56 12.58 -9.40 5.97
CA GLU A 56 13.92 -9.84 5.59
C GLU A 56 14.02 -11.34 5.93
N GLU A 57 14.01 -12.21 4.92
CA GLU A 57 14.35 -13.63 5.07
C GLU A 57 15.74 -13.90 4.49
#